data_AF-A0A4Q6F6F8-F1
#
_entry.id   AF-A0A4Q6F6F8-F1
#
_cell.length_a   1.000
_cell.length_b   1.000
_cell.length_c   1.000
_cell.angle_alpha   90.00
_cell.angle_beta   90.00
_cell.angle_gamma   90.00
#
_symmetry.space_group_name_H-M   'P 1'
#
loop_
_entity.id
_entity.type
_entity.pdbx_description
1 polymer ?
#
loop_
_entity_poly.entity_id
_entity_poly.type
_entity_poly.pdbx_seq_one_letter_code
_entity_poly.pdbx_strand_id
1 'polypeptide(L)'
;MLTSREVMQKEVDSLRAKESSDMKLGIKKFPLKEINGRYDIAFQFTARKIWCQGGDLDTIKHAVNSSSDPSVLIALEPQEAGKGAILRTSVLQLFAGLTHKFSIPVASGLSYALSICSDMKKEGTCRGKTVKTHSEINSALAEEKTDRKASPIDYLFYFQHLVLDKSFLYSYRSDNASEGYLNLIAEYFKEHSSVGELEMKKAFKNSKITRSAPADISGGRILLELPVNDPRCGASEKKH
;
A
#
# COMPACT_ATOMS: atom_id res chain seq x y z
N MET A 1 4.42 -48.12 -6.56
CA MET A 1 3.87 -47.21 -7.59
C MET A 1 2.52 -46.73 -7.09
N LEU A 2 2.32 -45.42 -6.97
CA LEU A 2 1.03 -44.87 -6.55
C LEU A 2 0.01 -45.04 -7.68
N THR A 3 -1.21 -45.41 -7.35
CA THR A 3 -2.31 -45.49 -8.30
C THR A 3 -2.74 -44.10 -8.76
N SER A 4 -3.31 -43.97 -9.97
CA SER A 4 -3.79 -42.68 -10.52
C SER A 4 -4.74 -41.93 -9.56
N ARG A 5 -5.52 -42.65 -8.77
CA ARG A 5 -6.42 -42.10 -7.75
C ARG A 5 -5.68 -41.55 -6.53
N GLU A 6 -4.61 -42.21 -6.08
CA GLU A 6 -3.75 -41.73 -4.99
C GLU A 6 -2.93 -40.51 -5.40
N VAL A 7 -2.53 -40.42 -6.67
CA VAL A 7 -1.85 -39.23 -7.23
C VAL A 7 -2.81 -38.03 -7.25
N MET A 8 -4.03 -38.20 -7.78
CA MET A 8 -5.06 -37.15 -7.76
C MET A 8 -5.43 -36.70 -6.34
N GLN A 9 -5.58 -37.63 -5.39
CA GLN A 9 -5.92 -37.29 -4.01
C GLN A 9 -4.81 -36.44 -3.35
N LYS A 10 -3.54 -36.80 -3.57
CA LYS A 10 -2.39 -36.01 -3.08
C LYS A 10 -2.33 -34.61 -3.70
N GLU A 11 -2.66 -34.46 -4.98
CA GLU A 11 -2.74 -33.15 -5.64
C GLU A 11 -3.84 -32.28 -5.03
N VAL A 12 -5.02 -32.85 -4.82
CA VAL A 12 -6.15 -32.13 -4.20
C VAL A 12 -5.83 -31.71 -2.76
N ASP A 13 -5.24 -32.59 -1.97
CA ASP A 13 -4.88 -32.27 -0.57
C ASP A 13 -3.77 -31.21 -0.49
N SER A 14 -2.82 -31.23 -1.43
CA SER A 14 -1.79 -30.20 -1.58
C SER A 14 -2.40 -28.83 -1.93
N LEU A 15 -3.34 -28.79 -2.88
CA LEU A 15 -4.05 -27.56 -3.25
C LEU A 15 -4.85 -26.99 -2.07
N ARG A 16 -5.53 -27.83 -1.30
CA ARG A 16 -6.28 -27.44 -0.09
C ARG A 16 -5.37 -26.90 1.01
N ALA A 17 -4.24 -27.56 1.24
CA ALA A 17 -3.25 -27.10 2.22
C ALA A 17 -2.70 -25.72 1.84
N LYS A 18 -2.47 -25.49 0.55
CA LYS A 18 -2.03 -24.20 0.02
C LYS A 18 -3.09 -23.11 0.18
N GLU A 19 -4.34 -23.36 -0.20
CA GLU A 19 -5.43 -22.39 0.01
C GLU A 19 -5.63 -22.03 1.49
N SER A 20 -5.55 -23.03 2.38
CA SER A 20 -5.64 -22.81 3.82
C SER A 20 -4.51 -21.93 4.34
N SER A 21 -3.28 -22.14 3.85
CA SER A 21 -2.12 -21.30 4.17
C SER A 21 -2.29 -19.88 3.65
N ASP A 22 -2.68 -19.70 2.38
CA ASP A 22 -2.95 -18.39 1.77
C ASP A 22 -3.99 -17.62 2.60
N MET A 23 -5.08 -18.28 3.00
CA MET A 23 -6.13 -17.67 3.80
C MET A 23 -5.64 -17.27 5.20
N LYS A 24 -4.87 -18.13 5.89
CA LYS A 24 -4.30 -17.83 7.21
C LYS A 24 -3.34 -16.65 7.17
N LEU A 25 -2.55 -16.56 6.10
CA LEU A 25 -1.58 -15.47 5.90
C LEU A 25 -2.23 -14.21 5.30
N GLY A 26 -3.50 -14.29 4.90
CA GLY A 26 -4.24 -13.21 4.25
C GLY A 26 -3.66 -12.83 2.89
N ILE A 27 -3.10 -13.82 2.19
CA ILE A 27 -2.52 -13.65 0.86
C ILE A 27 -3.64 -13.51 -0.15
N LYS A 28 -3.59 -12.42 -0.91
CA LYS A 28 -4.46 -12.19 -2.06
C LYS A 28 -3.59 -12.07 -3.29
N LYS A 29 -4.01 -12.67 -4.39
CA LYS A 29 -3.28 -12.61 -5.65
C LYS A 29 -4.24 -12.54 -6.82
N PHE A 30 -3.82 -11.88 -7.88
CA PHE A 30 -4.54 -11.89 -9.15
C PHE A 30 -3.56 -11.97 -10.33
N PRO A 31 -3.98 -12.62 -11.42
CA PRO A 31 -3.17 -12.70 -12.61
C PRO A 31 -3.10 -11.33 -13.30
N LEU A 32 -1.91 -10.98 -13.75
CA LEU A 32 -1.61 -9.83 -14.57
C LEU A 32 -1.57 -10.25 -16.03
N LYS A 33 -2.13 -9.40 -16.89
CA LYS A 33 -2.05 -9.58 -18.33
C LYS A 33 -0.93 -8.69 -18.87
N GLU A 34 0.05 -9.31 -19.52
CA GLU A 34 1.06 -8.60 -20.26
C GLU A 34 0.44 -7.96 -21.52
N ILE A 35 0.74 -6.69 -21.73
CA ILE A 35 0.38 -5.93 -22.92
C ILE A 35 1.61 -5.12 -23.32
N ASN A 36 2.19 -5.42 -24.49
CA ASN A 36 3.36 -4.73 -25.03
C ASN A 36 4.55 -4.65 -24.05
N GLY A 37 4.91 -5.75 -23.38
CA GLY A 37 6.03 -5.80 -22.44
C GLY A 37 5.78 -5.09 -21.10
N ARG A 38 4.52 -4.76 -20.79
CA ARG A 38 4.11 -4.10 -19.54
C ARG A 38 2.93 -4.81 -18.89
N TYR A 39 2.83 -4.68 -17.57
CA TYR A 39 1.63 -5.01 -16.82
C TYR A 39 0.83 -3.76 -16.53
N ASP A 40 -0.44 -3.79 -16.94
CA ASP A 40 -1.41 -2.76 -16.63
C ASP A 40 -2.22 -3.17 -15.39
N ILE A 41 -2.00 -2.48 -14.29
CA ILE A 41 -2.63 -2.74 -12.99
C ILE A 41 -3.66 -1.67 -12.72
N ALA A 42 -4.94 -2.06 -12.72
CA ALA A 42 -6.02 -1.17 -12.34
C ALA A 42 -5.95 -0.86 -10.84
N PHE A 43 -6.17 0.40 -10.50
CA PHE A 43 -6.13 0.93 -9.14
C PHE A 43 -7.37 1.78 -8.90
N GLN A 44 -7.97 1.61 -7.72
CA GLN A 44 -9.08 2.41 -7.27
C GLN A 44 -8.82 2.85 -5.84
N PHE A 45 -8.96 4.16 -5.62
CA PHE A 45 -8.86 4.79 -4.33
C PHE A 45 -10.23 5.28 -3.88
N THR A 46 -10.61 4.95 -2.65
CA THR A 46 -11.85 5.42 -2.04
C THR A 46 -11.59 5.96 -0.64
N ALA A 47 -12.17 7.12 -0.32
CA ALA A 47 -12.18 7.65 1.04
C ALA A 47 -13.25 6.92 1.87
N ARG A 48 -12.84 6.27 2.97
CA ARG A 48 -13.74 5.55 3.88
C ARG A 48 -14.07 6.42 5.09
N LYS A 49 -15.32 6.87 5.19
CA LYS A 49 -15.76 7.71 6.31
C LYS A 49 -15.79 6.91 7.60
N ILE A 50 -15.18 7.44 8.65
CA ILE A 50 -15.23 6.91 10.03
C ILE A 50 -15.82 7.98 10.95
N TRP A 51 -16.67 7.57 11.90
CA TRP A 51 -17.42 8.50 12.73
C TRP A 51 -16.56 9.07 13.86
N CYS A 52 -16.41 10.40 13.91
CA CYS A 52 -15.73 11.14 14.98
C CYS A 52 -14.31 10.66 15.29
N GLN A 53 -13.57 10.29 14.25
CA GLN A 53 -12.20 9.81 14.35
C GLN A 53 -11.41 10.37 13.17
N GLY A 54 -10.24 10.96 13.44
CA GLY A 54 -9.32 11.37 12.39
C GLY A 54 -8.73 10.16 11.67
N GLY A 55 -8.69 10.21 10.34
CA GLY A 55 -8.10 9.18 9.50
C GLY A 55 -6.83 9.61 8.79
N ASP A 56 -6.26 8.69 8.01
CA ASP A 56 -5.05 8.91 7.22
C ASP A 56 -5.23 10.11 6.27
N LEU A 57 -6.39 10.24 5.62
CA LEU A 57 -6.67 11.37 4.73
C LEU A 57 -6.71 12.73 5.44
N ASP A 58 -7.15 12.77 6.70
CA ASP A 58 -7.10 14.00 7.50
C ASP A 58 -5.65 14.39 7.78
N THR A 59 -4.80 13.41 8.09
CA THR A 59 -3.36 13.63 8.30
C THR A 59 -2.69 14.15 7.02
N ILE A 60 -2.97 13.55 5.87
CA ILE A 60 -2.46 14.03 4.57
C ILE A 60 -2.92 15.48 4.32
N LYS A 61 -4.20 15.78 4.54
CA LYS A 61 -4.76 17.12 4.37
C LYS A 61 -4.03 18.16 5.23
N HIS A 62 -3.66 17.80 6.45
CA HIS A 62 -2.92 18.71 7.34
C HIS A 62 -1.45 18.86 6.99
N ALA A 63 -0.86 17.86 6.31
CA ALA A 63 0.55 17.83 5.95
C ALA A 63 0.88 18.59 4.65
N VAL A 64 -0.11 18.84 3.79
CA VAL A 64 0.09 19.58 2.53
C VAL A 64 -0.33 21.05 2.67
N ASN A 65 0.31 21.93 1.89
CA ASN A 65 0.05 23.38 1.94
C ASN A 65 -1.32 23.78 1.39
N SER A 66 -1.82 23.07 0.38
CA SER A 66 -3.10 23.35 -0.27
C SER A 66 -3.77 22.07 -0.71
N SER A 67 -5.08 21.97 -0.49
CA SER A 67 -5.85 20.78 -0.86
C SER A 67 -6.03 20.60 -2.37
N SER A 68 -5.90 21.66 -3.16
CA SER A 68 -6.04 21.62 -4.63
C SER A 68 -4.71 21.47 -5.36
N ASP A 69 -3.59 21.67 -4.68
CA ASP A 69 -2.26 21.55 -5.28
C ASP A 69 -1.93 20.07 -5.54
N PRO A 70 -1.44 19.68 -6.74
CA PRO A 70 -1.06 18.31 -7.06
C PRO A 70 0.28 17.91 -6.41
N SER A 71 0.36 18.02 -5.08
CA SER A 71 1.53 17.74 -4.26
C SER A 71 1.49 16.38 -3.58
N VAL A 72 0.52 15.52 -3.91
CA VAL A 72 0.46 14.13 -3.40
C VAL A 72 0.78 13.16 -4.52
N LEU A 73 1.58 12.15 -4.22
CA LEU A 73 1.87 11.04 -5.14
C LEU A 73 1.23 9.76 -4.62
N ILE A 74 0.60 9.01 -5.51
CA ILE A 74 0.35 7.58 -5.34
C ILE A 74 1.33 6.86 -6.26
N ALA A 75 2.23 6.07 -5.69
CA ALA A 75 3.33 5.47 -6.41
C ALA A 75 3.28 3.95 -6.29
N LEU A 76 3.47 3.26 -7.42
CA LEU A 76 3.74 1.82 -7.49
C LEU A 76 5.18 1.65 -8.01
N GLU A 77 6.12 1.53 -7.09
CA GLU A 77 7.56 1.58 -7.38
C GLU A 77 8.27 0.31 -6.92
N PRO A 78 9.28 -0.19 -7.64
CA PRO A 78 10.18 -1.20 -7.10
C PRO A 78 10.84 -0.69 -5.81
N GLN A 79 11.09 -1.56 -4.83
CA GLN A 79 11.68 -1.12 -3.56
C GLN A 79 13.16 -0.73 -3.67
N GLU A 80 13.96 -1.52 -4.39
CA GLU A 80 15.41 -1.32 -4.46
C GLU A 80 15.81 -0.29 -5.54
N ALA A 81 15.49 -0.57 -6.80
CA ALA A 81 15.98 0.21 -7.93
C ALA A 81 15.02 0.16 -9.12
N GLY A 82 15.10 1.19 -9.98
CA GLY A 82 14.25 1.32 -11.16
C GLY A 82 13.14 2.36 -11.01
N LYS A 83 12.57 2.74 -12.16
CA LYS A 83 11.45 3.69 -12.24
C LYS A 83 10.14 2.91 -12.07
N GLY A 84 9.32 3.33 -11.11
CA GLY A 84 7.96 2.86 -10.97
C GLY A 84 6.95 3.63 -11.81
N ALA A 85 5.67 3.36 -11.54
CA ALA A 85 4.56 4.14 -12.06
C ALA A 85 4.05 5.08 -10.97
N ILE A 86 3.79 6.34 -11.33
CA ILE A 86 3.41 7.38 -10.38
C ILE A 86 2.16 8.09 -10.89
N LEU A 87 1.22 8.29 -9.98
CA LEU A 87 0.08 9.17 -10.16
C LEU A 87 0.27 10.39 -9.28
N ARG A 88 0.43 11.55 -9.90
CA ARG A 88 0.37 12.84 -9.20
C ARG A 88 -1.09 13.27 -9.04
N THR A 89 -1.48 13.60 -7.82
CA THR A 89 -2.86 13.92 -7.43
C THR A 89 -2.87 15.01 -6.36
N SER A 90 -4.07 15.46 -6.00
CA SER A 90 -4.32 16.42 -4.93
C SER A 90 -5.13 15.79 -3.80
N VAL A 91 -5.13 16.42 -2.62
CA VAL A 91 -5.99 15.97 -1.51
C VAL A 91 -7.45 16.03 -1.91
N LEU A 92 -7.88 17.07 -2.64
CA LEU A 92 -9.27 17.18 -3.11
C LEU A 92 -9.68 15.96 -3.97
N GLN A 93 -8.81 15.50 -4.86
CA GLN A 93 -9.06 14.30 -5.67
C GLN A 93 -9.08 13.02 -4.84
N LEU A 94 -8.23 12.90 -3.81
CA LEU A 94 -8.29 11.76 -2.90
C LEU A 94 -9.63 11.71 -2.15
N PHE A 95 -10.12 12.85 -1.65
CA PHE A 95 -11.42 12.92 -0.97
C PHE A 95 -12.59 12.57 -1.90
N ALA A 96 -12.51 12.92 -3.18
CA ALA A 96 -13.51 12.56 -4.18
C ALA A 96 -13.47 11.06 -4.56
N GLY A 97 -12.37 10.38 -4.29
CA GLY A 97 -12.06 9.07 -4.85
C GLY A 97 -11.54 9.19 -6.28
N LEU A 98 -10.72 8.23 -6.69
CA LEU A 98 -10.15 8.20 -8.04
C LEU A 98 -9.88 6.79 -8.53
N THR A 99 -9.82 6.65 -9.84
CA THR A 99 -9.37 5.43 -10.51
C THR A 99 -8.16 5.73 -11.37
N HIS A 100 -7.22 4.81 -11.42
CA HIS A 100 -6.02 4.92 -12.23
C HIS A 100 -5.59 3.56 -12.75
N LYS A 101 -4.67 3.56 -13.71
CA LYS A 101 -4.04 2.34 -14.22
C LYS A 101 -2.54 2.54 -14.20
N PHE A 102 -1.87 1.84 -13.30
CA PHE A 102 -0.42 1.81 -13.26
C PHE A 102 0.08 0.90 -14.38
N SER A 103 1.05 1.38 -15.15
CA SER A 103 1.73 0.55 -16.15
C SER A 103 3.17 0.34 -15.69
N ILE A 104 3.54 -0.90 -15.39
CA ILE A 104 4.89 -1.26 -14.92
C ILE A 104 5.56 -2.22 -15.91
N PRO A 105 6.90 -2.21 -16.06
CA PRO A 105 7.57 -3.16 -16.94
C PRO A 105 7.37 -4.59 -16.46
N VAL A 106 7.27 -5.53 -17.40
CA VAL A 106 7.27 -6.96 -17.07
C VAL A 106 8.64 -7.32 -16.47
N ALA A 107 8.60 -7.82 -15.24
CA ALA A 107 9.75 -8.32 -14.52
C ALA A 107 9.27 -9.34 -13.49
N SER A 108 10.07 -10.37 -13.25
CA SER A 108 9.77 -11.41 -12.25
C SER A 108 10.61 -11.22 -11.00
N GLY A 109 10.04 -11.54 -9.84
CA GLY A 109 10.78 -11.55 -8.58
C GLY A 109 11.07 -10.17 -8.01
N LEU A 110 10.19 -9.21 -8.28
CA LEU A 110 10.38 -7.85 -7.80
C LEU A 110 9.45 -7.55 -6.63
N SER A 111 10.05 -6.99 -5.59
CA SER A 111 9.38 -6.32 -4.49
C SER A 111 8.93 -4.91 -4.91
N TYR A 112 7.62 -4.66 -4.88
CA TYR A 112 7.01 -3.36 -5.17
C TYR A 112 6.44 -2.72 -3.91
N ALA A 113 6.51 -1.39 -3.83
CA ALA A 113 5.84 -0.59 -2.84
C ALA A 113 4.68 0.17 -3.48
N LEU A 114 3.47 -0.04 -2.97
CA LEU A 114 2.36 0.88 -3.16
C LEU A 114 2.42 1.91 -2.04
N SER A 115 2.66 3.17 -2.40
CA SER A 115 2.94 4.24 -1.44
C SER A 115 2.08 5.47 -1.72
N ILE A 116 1.72 6.18 -0.65
CA ILE A 116 1.18 7.55 -0.76
C ILE A 116 2.07 8.49 0.05
N CYS A 117 2.56 9.54 -0.59
CA CYS A 117 3.46 10.51 0.03
C CYS A 117 3.16 11.93 -0.44
N SER A 118 3.65 12.92 0.30
CA SER A 118 3.75 14.28 -0.22
C SER A 118 5.00 14.44 -1.08
N ASP A 119 4.91 15.35 -2.04
CA ASP A 119 5.95 15.70 -2.99
C ASP A 119 6.02 17.21 -3.17
N MET A 120 6.07 17.93 -2.04
CA MET A 120 6.22 19.39 -2.01
C MET A 120 7.55 19.83 -2.61
N LYS A 121 8.59 18.99 -2.51
CA LYS A 121 9.90 19.22 -3.12
C LYS A 121 9.99 18.84 -4.60
N LYS A 122 8.92 18.27 -5.18
CA LYS A 122 8.82 17.87 -6.60
C LYS A 122 9.91 16.87 -7.04
N GLU A 123 10.28 15.94 -6.16
CA GLU A 123 11.25 14.87 -6.43
C GLU A 123 10.63 13.75 -7.28
N GLY A 124 9.29 13.62 -7.29
CA GLY A 124 8.59 12.68 -8.17
C GLY A 124 8.81 11.22 -7.79
N THR A 125 8.99 10.91 -6.52
CA THR A 125 9.07 9.54 -5.99
C THR A 125 8.62 9.52 -4.53
N CYS A 126 8.12 8.38 -4.03
CA CYS A 126 7.88 8.21 -2.60
C CYS A 126 9.05 7.54 -1.88
N ARG A 127 10.09 7.14 -2.61
CA ARG A 127 11.29 6.55 -2.02
C ARG A 127 12.08 7.59 -1.23
N GLY A 128 12.53 7.22 -0.03
CA GLY A 128 13.36 8.07 0.82
C GLY A 128 12.61 9.19 1.55
N LYS A 129 11.28 9.28 1.40
CA LYS A 129 10.46 10.21 2.16
C LYS A 129 10.48 9.88 3.66
N THR A 130 10.24 10.89 4.49
CA THR A 130 10.27 10.74 5.94
C THR A 130 9.14 9.83 6.39
N VAL A 131 9.48 8.73 7.08
CA VAL A 131 8.51 7.76 7.60
C VAL A 131 8.33 8.00 9.08
N LYS A 132 7.11 8.37 9.48
CA LYS A 132 6.69 8.58 10.86
C LYS A 132 5.30 7.97 11.05
N THR A 133 4.92 7.70 12.28
CA THR A 133 3.52 7.35 12.59
C THR A 133 2.62 8.57 12.36
N HIS A 134 1.33 8.34 12.09
CA HIS A 134 0.36 9.41 11.92
C HIS A 134 0.33 10.39 13.11
N SER A 135 0.48 9.89 14.34
CA SER A 135 0.56 10.73 15.54
C SER A 135 1.79 11.64 15.54
N GLU A 136 2.95 11.11 15.16
CA GLU A 136 4.20 11.89 15.13
C GLU A 136 4.21 12.93 14.00
N ILE A 137 3.56 12.62 12.87
CA ILE A 137 3.36 13.60 11.79
C ILE A 137 2.52 14.76 12.32
N ASN A 138 1.40 14.49 12.98
CA ASN A 138 0.54 15.55 13.53
C ASN A 138 1.28 16.43 14.56
N SER A 139 2.08 15.85 15.45
CA SER A 139 2.92 16.62 16.38
C SER A 139 3.95 17.48 15.65
N ALA A 140 4.65 16.92 14.65
CA ALA A 140 5.64 17.66 13.88
C ALA A 140 5.02 18.84 13.11
N LEU A 141 3.84 18.65 12.52
CA LEU A 141 3.12 19.73 11.82
C LEU A 141 2.68 20.86 12.76
N ALA A 142 2.39 20.57 14.03
CA ALA A 142 2.08 21.60 15.01
C ALA A 142 3.32 22.45 15.36
N GLU A 143 4.49 21.80 15.48
CA GLU A 143 5.77 22.47 15.71
C GLU A 143 6.21 23.30 14.48
N GLU A 144 6.10 22.74 13.27
CA GLU A 144 6.43 23.42 11.99
C GLU A 144 5.60 24.70 11.78
N LYS A 145 4.32 24.70 12.17
CA LYS A 145 3.47 25.91 12.10
C LYS A 145 3.94 27.01 13.05
N THR A 146 4.65 26.65 14.11
CA THR A 146 5.17 27.60 15.10
C THR A 146 6.51 28.19 14.64
N ASP A 147 7.33 27.42 13.93
CA ASP A 147 8.58 27.88 13.32
C ASP A 147 8.40 28.31 11.85
N ARG A 148 8.25 29.63 11.63
CA ARG A 148 8.09 30.23 10.29
C ARG A 148 9.26 29.99 9.33
N LYS A 149 10.40 29.45 9.78
CA LYS A 149 11.57 29.14 8.94
C LYS A 149 11.73 27.65 8.63
N ALA A 150 10.85 26.79 9.15
CA ALA A 150 10.91 25.36 8.87
C ALA A 150 10.71 25.07 7.37
N SER A 151 11.60 24.27 6.79
CA SER A 151 11.44 23.80 5.41
C SER A 151 10.40 22.69 5.36
N PRO A 152 9.51 22.66 4.34
CA PRO A 152 8.48 21.63 4.23
C PRO A 152 9.11 20.24 4.16
N ILE A 153 8.63 19.33 5.01
CA ILE A 153 9.08 17.94 5.09
C ILE A 153 8.13 17.08 4.26
N ASP A 154 8.69 16.25 3.38
CA ASP A 154 7.87 15.29 2.63
C ASP A 154 7.74 13.96 3.40
N TYR A 155 6.50 13.60 3.69
CA TYR A 155 6.15 12.44 4.50
C TYR A 155 5.62 11.29 3.65
N LEU A 156 5.94 10.06 4.07
CA LEU A 156 5.28 8.84 3.60
C LEU A 156 4.09 8.54 4.51
N PHE A 157 2.87 8.66 3.96
CA PHE A 157 1.62 8.48 4.71
C PHE A 157 1.10 7.04 4.65
N TYR A 158 1.29 6.37 3.51
CA TYR A 158 0.84 5.01 3.30
C TYR A 158 1.95 4.17 2.69
N PHE A 159 2.00 2.90 3.09
CA PHE A 159 2.91 1.92 2.53
C PHE A 159 2.30 0.51 2.58
N GLN A 160 2.28 -0.15 1.42
CA GLN A 160 2.00 -1.57 1.29
C GLN A 160 3.08 -2.22 0.43
N HIS A 161 3.63 -3.31 0.94
CA HIS A 161 4.49 -4.18 0.15
C HIS A 161 3.65 -5.11 -0.74
N LEU A 162 4.01 -5.19 -2.01
CA LEU A 162 3.42 -6.07 -3.00
C LEU A 162 4.53 -6.90 -3.63
N VAL A 163 4.27 -8.18 -3.87
CA VAL A 163 5.22 -9.07 -4.52
C VAL A 163 4.75 -9.33 -5.94
N LEU A 164 5.63 -9.11 -6.92
CA LEU A 164 5.42 -9.48 -8.31
C LEU A 164 6.23 -10.71 -8.63
N ASP A 165 5.56 -11.85 -8.83
CA ASP A 165 6.18 -13.08 -9.30
C ASP A 165 5.49 -13.58 -10.55
N LYS A 166 6.29 -13.83 -11.59
CA LYS A 166 5.81 -14.19 -12.94
C LYS A 166 4.75 -13.21 -13.42
N SER A 167 3.50 -13.69 -13.60
CA SER A 167 2.33 -12.92 -14.01
C SER A 167 1.32 -12.77 -12.87
N PHE A 168 1.74 -12.80 -11.61
CA PHE A 168 0.85 -12.60 -10.46
C PHE A 168 1.34 -11.47 -9.57
N LEU A 169 0.41 -10.60 -9.18
CA LEU A 169 0.63 -9.62 -8.12
C LEU A 169 0.05 -10.16 -6.82
N TYR A 170 0.85 -10.19 -5.77
CA TYR A 170 0.48 -10.65 -4.45
C TYR A 170 0.41 -9.48 -3.46
N SER A 171 -0.62 -9.45 -2.64
CA SER A 171 -0.68 -8.68 -1.40
C SER A 171 -0.88 -9.60 -0.20
N TYR A 172 -0.57 -9.07 0.97
CA TYR A 172 -0.71 -9.74 2.26
C TYR A 172 -0.94 -8.71 3.36
N ARG A 173 -1.23 -9.18 4.57
CA ARG A 173 -1.57 -8.35 5.75
C ARG A 173 -0.37 -7.54 6.26
N SER A 174 -0.14 -6.39 5.66
CA SER A 174 0.91 -5.44 6.09
C SER A 174 0.61 -4.78 7.44
N ASP A 175 -0.64 -4.83 7.90
CA ASP A 175 -1.09 -4.37 9.22
C ASP A 175 -0.56 -5.24 10.37
N ASN A 176 -0.22 -6.51 10.11
CA ASN A 176 0.33 -7.39 11.12
C ASN A 176 1.86 -7.21 11.25
N ALA A 177 2.27 -6.32 12.14
CA ALA A 177 3.67 -5.99 12.40
C ALA A 177 4.37 -6.90 13.43
N SER A 178 3.89 -8.13 13.67
CA SER A 178 4.55 -9.08 14.56
C SER A 178 5.72 -9.80 13.86
N GLU A 179 6.82 -10.06 14.59
CA GLU A 179 7.97 -10.80 14.06
C GLU A 179 7.61 -12.23 13.65
N GLY A 180 6.70 -12.88 14.39
CA GLY A 180 6.19 -14.19 14.04
C GLY A 180 5.46 -14.21 12.69
N TYR A 181 4.63 -13.19 12.42
CA TYR A 181 3.98 -13.07 11.11
C TYR A 181 4.99 -12.78 9.99
N LEU A 182 5.99 -11.93 10.26
CA LEU A 182 7.08 -11.65 9.30
C LEU A 182 7.80 -12.94 8.88
N ASN A 183 8.13 -13.80 9.83
CA ASN A 183 8.82 -15.06 9.53
C ASN A 183 7.94 -15.97 8.66
N LEU A 184 6.66 -16.10 9.00
CA LEU A 184 5.72 -16.92 8.22
C LEU A 184 5.56 -16.42 6.78
N ILE A 185 5.42 -15.10 6.58
CA ILE A 185 5.25 -14.54 5.24
C ILE A 185 6.54 -14.60 4.42
N ALA A 186 7.70 -14.41 5.06
CA ALA A 186 9.00 -14.57 4.41
C ALA A 186 9.26 -16.02 3.99
N GLU A 187 8.90 -16.99 4.83
CA GLU A 187 8.98 -18.42 4.50
C GLU A 187 8.05 -18.77 3.33
N TYR A 188 6.80 -18.30 3.37
CA TYR A 188 5.86 -18.48 2.26
C TYR A 188 6.45 -17.97 0.94
N PHE A 189 6.95 -16.72 0.90
CA PHE A 189 7.48 -16.15 -0.33
C PHE A 189 8.81 -16.75 -0.77
N LYS A 190 9.61 -17.30 0.14
CA LYS A 190 10.83 -18.06 -0.19
C LYS A 190 10.50 -19.33 -0.98
N GLU A 191 9.38 -19.98 -0.67
CA GLU A 191 8.94 -21.19 -1.39
C GLU A 191 8.19 -20.87 -2.69
N HIS A 192 7.56 -19.69 -2.77
CA HIS A 192 6.58 -19.36 -3.81
C HIS A 192 7.01 -18.25 -4.78
N SER A 193 8.11 -17.56 -4.51
CA SER A 193 8.60 -16.45 -5.33
C SER A 193 10.12 -16.35 -5.27
N SER A 194 10.71 -15.54 -6.15
CA SER A 194 12.13 -15.19 -6.09
C SER A 194 12.45 -13.98 -5.21
N VAL A 195 11.46 -13.44 -4.47
CA VAL A 195 11.70 -12.33 -3.54
C VAL A 195 12.51 -12.81 -2.34
N GLY A 196 13.63 -12.13 -2.08
CA GLY A 196 14.55 -12.47 -1.00
C GLY A 196 14.07 -12.05 0.38
N GLU A 197 14.49 -12.78 1.42
CA GLU A 197 14.19 -12.49 2.83
C GLU A 197 14.60 -11.07 3.25
N LEU A 198 15.70 -10.56 2.71
CA LEU A 198 16.18 -9.20 2.99
C LEU A 198 15.21 -8.12 2.50
N GLU A 199 14.63 -8.30 1.32
CA GLU A 199 13.64 -7.35 0.77
C GLU A 199 12.37 -7.35 1.64
N MET A 200 11.90 -8.54 2.04
CA MET A 200 10.78 -8.68 2.96
C MET A 200 11.03 -7.94 4.29
N LYS A 201 12.23 -8.07 4.86
CA LYS A 201 12.63 -7.36 6.09
C LYS A 201 12.68 -5.84 5.92
N LYS A 202 13.20 -5.34 4.80
CA LYS A 202 13.22 -3.89 4.49
C LYS A 202 11.80 -3.35 4.35
N ALA A 203 10.96 -4.04 3.58
CA ALA A 203 9.56 -3.71 3.39
C ALA A 203 8.83 -3.61 4.74
N PHE A 204 9.07 -4.58 5.62
CA PHE A 204 8.44 -4.66 6.92
C PHE A 204 8.76 -3.48 7.84
N LYS A 205 9.95 -2.88 7.74
CA LYS A 205 10.31 -1.69 8.54
C LYS A 205 9.33 -0.54 8.29
N ASN A 206 8.97 -0.30 7.03
CA ASN A 206 8.02 0.75 6.67
C ASN A 206 6.59 0.37 7.08
N SER A 207 6.18 -0.89 6.90
CA SER A 207 4.87 -1.37 7.35
C SER A 207 4.69 -1.24 8.87
N LYS A 208 5.75 -1.53 9.66
CA LYS A 208 5.71 -1.44 11.13
C LYS A 208 5.47 -0.03 11.65
N ILE A 209 6.00 0.98 10.95
CA ILE A 209 5.87 2.40 11.32
C ILE A 209 4.54 2.95 10.81
N THR A 210 4.25 2.79 9.52
CA THR A 210 3.03 3.35 8.90
C THR A 210 1.76 2.66 9.38
N ARG A 211 1.83 1.35 9.68
CA ARG A 211 0.70 0.49 10.08
C ARG A 211 -0.51 0.66 9.17
N SER A 212 -0.23 0.80 7.88
CA SER A 212 -1.23 1.03 6.85
C SER A 212 -2.24 -0.12 6.82
N ALA A 213 -3.53 0.21 6.66
CA ALA A 213 -4.52 -0.81 6.36
C ALA A 213 -4.17 -1.47 5.02
N PRO A 214 -4.18 -2.81 4.91
CA PRO A 214 -3.74 -3.46 3.69
C PRO A 214 -4.71 -3.14 2.55
N ALA A 215 -4.17 -2.75 1.40
CA ALA A 215 -4.96 -2.65 0.18
C ALA A 215 -5.60 -4.00 -0.15
N ASP A 216 -6.87 -3.97 -0.49
CA ASP A 216 -7.54 -5.14 -1.02
C ASP A 216 -7.15 -5.34 -2.49
N ILE A 217 -7.21 -6.59 -2.92
CA ILE A 217 -6.98 -7.01 -4.28
C ILE A 217 -8.16 -7.90 -4.65
N SER A 218 -9.01 -7.40 -5.54
CA SER A 218 -10.23 -8.09 -5.98
C SER A 218 -10.57 -7.71 -7.40
N GLY A 219 -11.15 -8.64 -8.19
CA GLY A 219 -11.63 -8.34 -9.53
C GLY A 219 -10.59 -7.77 -10.50
N GLY A 220 -9.32 -8.17 -10.36
CA GLY A 220 -8.22 -7.72 -11.23
C GLY A 220 -7.74 -6.29 -10.99
N ARG A 221 -8.03 -5.71 -9.82
CA ARG A 221 -7.60 -4.36 -9.43
C ARG A 221 -7.12 -4.30 -7.99
N ILE A 222 -6.27 -3.32 -7.71
CA ILE A 222 -5.93 -2.88 -6.37
C ILE A 222 -7.03 -1.92 -5.89
N LEU A 223 -7.59 -2.21 -4.71
CA LEU A 223 -8.57 -1.39 -4.02
C LEU A 223 -7.93 -0.84 -2.75
N LEU A 224 -7.74 0.47 -2.70
CA LEU A 224 -7.23 1.14 -1.51
C LEU A 224 -8.32 2.00 -0.89
N GLU A 225 -8.64 1.71 0.36
CA GLU A 225 -9.55 2.50 1.18
C GLU A 225 -8.80 3.13 2.34
N LEU A 226 -8.74 4.46 2.38
CA LEU A 226 -8.16 5.17 3.51
C LEU A 226 -9.23 5.84 4.36
N PRO A 227 -9.13 5.74 5.70
CA PRO A 227 -10.06 6.38 6.60
C PRO A 227 -10.01 7.91 6.51
N VAL A 228 -11.17 8.52 6.72
CA VAL A 228 -11.35 9.97 6.87
C VAL A 228 -12.47 10.26 7.86
N ASN A 229 -12.34 11.31 8.65
CA ASN A 229 -13.40 11.72 9.56
C ASN A 229 -14.68 12.06 8.77
N ASP A 230 -15.82 11.52 9.22
CA ASP A 230 -17.11 11.88 8.65
C ASP A 230 -17.41 13.36 8.94
N PRO A 231 -17.62 14.22 7.92
CA PRO A 231 -17.88 15.64 8.13
C PRO A 231 -19.19 15.93 8.87
N ARG A 232 -20.07 14.92 9.01
CA ARG A 232 -21.30 15.04 9.81
C ARG A 232 -21.04 14.90 11.31
N CYS A 233 -19.89 14.35 11.71
CA CYS A 233 -19.50 14.36 13.12
C CYS A 233 -19.33 15.81 13.60
N GLY A 234 -20.02 16.18 14.67
CA GLY A 234 -19.99 17.53 15.23
C GLY A 234 -20.86 18.57 14.50
N ALA A 235 -21.55 18.19 13.41
CA ALA A 235 -22.49 19.08 12.72
C ALA A 235 -23.82 19.29 13.49
N SER A 236 -24.02 18.59 14.62
CA SER A 236 -25.23 18.64 15.44
C SER A 236 -25.32 19.79 16.44
N GLU A 237 -24.37 20.73 16.47
CA GLU A 237 -24.36 21.87 17.42
C GLU A 237 -24.37 23.25 16.76
N LYS A 238 -24.97 23.39 15.55
CA LYS A 238 -25.35 24.71 15.01
C LYS A 238 -26.86 24.82 14.84
N LYS A 239 -27.57 24.70 15.95
CA LYS A 239 -28.88 25.33 16.14
C LYS A 239 -28.80 26.15 17.41
N HIS A 240 -28.42 27.42 17.30
CA HIS A 240 -28.89 28.54 18.12
C HIS A 240 -28.50 29.84 17.44
#